data_AF-A0A1J5D6G1-F1
#
_entry.id   AF-A0A1J5D6G1-F1
#
_cell.length_a   1.000
_cell.length_b   1.000
_cell.length_c   1.000
_cell.angle_alpha   90.00
_cell.angle_beta   90.00
_cell.angle_gamma   90.00
#
_symmetry.space_group_name_H-M   'P 1'
#
loop_
_entity.id
_entity.type
_entity.pdbx_description
1 polymer ?
#
loop_
_entity_poly.entity_id
_entity_poly.type
_entity_poly.pdbx_seq_one_letter_code
_entity_poly.pdbx_strand_id
1 'polypeptide(L)'
;MKTNNLLISLMMAALVLPAFAEDDYWYPVAGSAADRILVPGQPPLTVGQQNAFLNCLELGLSVALTQEEQEAARAALMEEYLSHKMELLDSLRETRKLWDESGNSNPESRGKIRRIIRDSLLEETQKFPDLGMSKVLRKILKDANDAVVPGSPRIDRRAFSAFFELIQMCLRLRDKRVVTWDERKRIGLESQLLQRIPGLSPEGRKWLANADFHRSMISRNWREISADEKETIRKFLIETFAPQAEGEESGVNLDLIPIPPPTIFQLPTDLPWEFR
;
A
#
# COMPACT_ATOMS: atom_id res chain seq x y z
N MET A 1 34.25 27.76 29.15
CA MET A 1 34.32 26.46 28.46
C MET A 1 32.91 25.88 28.36
N LYS A 2 32.26 26.08 27.21
CA LYS A 2 30.98 25.45 26.87
C LYS A 2 31.05 25.11 25.39
N THR A 3 31.54 23.91 25.11
CA THR A 3 31.56 23.31 23.78
C THR A 3 31.26 21.82 23.96
N ASN A 4 30.52 21.29 22.99
CA ASN A 4 30.24 19.87 22.76
C ASN A 4 28.97 19.31 23.41
N ASN A 5 27.81 19.67 22.86
CA ASN A 5 26.65 18.78 22.77
C ASN A 5 25.81 18.98 21.49
N LEU A 6 26.15 19.96 20.63
CA LEU A 6 25.40 20.22 19.39
C LEU A 6 25.91 19.44 18.16
N LEU A 7 27.13 18.89 18.19
CA LEU A 7 27.73 18.25 17.02
C LEU A 7 27.27 16.79 16.79
N ILE A 8 26.81 16.09 17.83
CA ILE A 8 26.42 14.67 17.72
C ILE A 8 25.00 14.53 17.13
N SER A 9 24.10 15.47 17.36
CA SER A 9 22.76 15.45 16.75
C SER A 9 22.73 15.89 15.28
N LEU A 10 23.73 16.64 14.81
CA LEU A 10 23.82 17.05 13.39
C LEU A 10 24.45 15.98 12.49
N MET A 11 25.28 15.07 13.03
CA MET A 11 25.95 14.03 12.23
C MET A 11 25.07 12.81 11.92
N MET A 12 23.99 12.56 12.67
CA MET A 12 23.05 11.46 12.36
C MET A 12 22.02 11.84 11.28
N ALA A 13 21.86 13.13 10.98
CA ALA A 13 20.94 13.59 9.94
C ALA A 13 21.57 13.57 8.52
N ALA A 14 22.88 13.30 8.40
CA ALA A 14 23.62 13.47 7.14
C ALA A 14 24.16 12.16 6.52
N LEU A 15 23.88 10.98 7.10
CA LEU A 15 24.45 9.69 6.64
C LEU A 15 23.42 8.62 6.25
N VAL A 16 22.15 9.00 6.10
CA VAL A 16 21.15 8.14 5.43
C VAL A 16 20.38 9.01 4.43
N LEU A 17 21.09 9.53 3.43
CA LEU A 17 20.42 9.76 2.15
C LEU A 17 20.28 8.36 1.54
N PRO A 18 19.07 7.78 1.46
CA PRO A 18 18.92 6.52 0.76
C PRO A 18 19.38 6.75 -0.69
N ALA A 19 20.41 6.04 -1.11
CA ALA A 19 20.81 5.90 -2.49
C ALA A 19 19.82 5.01 -3.27
N PHE A 20 18.52 5.11 -2.96
CA PHE A 20 17.43 4.29 -3.48
C PHE A 20 16.24 5.25 -3.72
N ALA A 21 15.54 5.27 -4.85
CA ALA A 21 15.42 4.28 -5.91
C ALA A 21 15.29 5.01 -7.26
N GLU A 22 16.09 4.62 -8.24
CA GLU A 22 15.64 4.71 -9.64
C GLU A 22 14.55 3.64 -9.81
N ASP A 23 13.31 4.10 -9.68
CA ASP A 23 12.18 3.80 -10.58
C ASP A 23 11.21 2.61 -10.44
N ASP A 24 11.23 1.72 -9.43
CA ASP A 24 10.14 0.70 -9.35
C ASP A 24 9.49 0.52 -7.97
N TYR A 25 8.68 1.50 -7.56
CA TYR A 25 7.71 1.37 -6.45
C TYR A 25 6.50 0.49 -6.80
N TRP A 26 6.58 -0.34 -7.83
CA TRP A 26 5.47 -1.09 -8.41
C TRP A 26 5.73 -2.60 -8.34
N TYR A 27 4.70 -3.42 -8.54
CA TYR A 27 4.93 -4.87 -8.58
C TYR A 27 5.73 -5.21 -9.85
N PRO A 28 6.77 -6.06 -9.74
CA PRO A 28 7.63 -6.38 -10.88
C PRO A 28 6.85 -7.18 -11.93
N VAL A 29 6.96 -6.74 -13.18
CA VAL A 29 6.22 -7.28 -14.33
C VAL A 29 7.08 -8.15 -15.26
N ALA A 30 8.39 -8.19 -15.00
CA ALA A 30 9.38 -8.96 -15.74
C ALA A 30 10.38 -9.64 -14.78
N GLY A 31 11.14 -10.61 -15.31
CA GLY A 31 12.14 -11.36 -14.57
C GLY A 31 11.60 -12.64 -13.90
N SER A 32 12.50 -13.41 -13.29
CA SER A 32 12.21 -14.77 -12.81
C SER A 32 11.05 -14.87 -11.82
N ALA A 33 10.83 -13.84 -11.00
CA ALA A 33 9.69 -13.78 -10.09
C ALA A 33 8.35 -13.56 -10.81
N ALA A 34 8.35 -12.75 -11.87
CA ALA A 34 7.18 -12.47 -12.70
C ALA A 34 6.85 -13.64 -13.64
N ASP A 35 7.86 -14.39 -14.09
CA ASP A 35 7.69 -15.56 -14.97
C ASP A 35 7.09 -16.77 -14.26
N ARG A 36 6.98 -16.73 -12.92
CA ARG A 36 6.34 -17.79 -12.14
C ARG A 36 4.90 -18.02 -12.59
N ILE A 37 4.54 -19.28 -12.78
CA ILE A 37 3.17 -19.69 -13.10
C ILE A 37 2.29 -19.54 -11.85
N LEU A 38 1.22 -18.76 -11.98
CA LEU A 38 0.18 -18.59 -10.96
C LEU A 38 -0.93 -19.64 -11.12
N VAL A 39 -1.41 -19.85 -12.36
CA VAL A 39 -2.36 -20.92 -12.69
C VAL A 39 -1.84 -21.68 -13.92
N PRO A 40 -1.68 -23.02 -13.85
CA PRO A 40 -1.21 -23.81 -15.00
C PRO A 40 -2.24 -23.81 -16.13
N GLY A 41 -1.76 -23.85 -17.37
CA GLY A 41 -2.59 -23.91 -18.57
C GLY A 41 -1.82 -23.58 -19.86
N GLN A 42 -2.49 -23.68 -21.01
CA GLN A 42 -1.97 -23.22 -22.31
C GLN A 42 -2.79 -22.05 -22.88
N PRO A 43 -2.28 -20.80 -22.92
CA PRO A 43 -1.10 -20.34 -22.19
C PRO A 43 -1.41 -20.18 -20.68
N PRO A 44 -0.40 -20.24 -19.79
CA PRO A 44 -0.60 -20.15 -18.34
C PRO A 44 -0.92 -18.72 -17.90
N LEU A 45 -1.52 -18.58 -16.72
CA LEU A 45 -1.57 -17.29 -16.02
C LEU A 45 -0.28 -17.12 -15.21
N THR A 46 0.48 -16.04 -15.43
CA THR A 46 1.74 -15.77 -14.73
C THR A 46 1.59 -14.70 -13.65
N VAL A 47 2.56 -14.65 -12.73
CA VAL A 47 2.66 -13.60 -11.72
C VAL A 47 2.85 -12.22 -12.37
N GLY A 48 3.61 -12.13 -13.46
CA GLY A 48 3.82 -10.86 -14.20
C GLY A 48 2.54 -10.29 -14.80
N GLN A 49 1.67 -11.15 -15.36
CA GLN A 49 0.36 -10.72 -15.86
C GLN A 49 -0.53 -10.21 -14.73
N GLN A 50 -0.56 -10.91 -13.60
CA GLN A 50 -1.24 -10.42 -12.39
C GLN A 50 -0.67 -9.08 -11.92
N ASN A 51 0.65 -8.94 -11.85
CA ASN A 51 1.31 -7.74 -11.34
C ASN A 51 1.03 -6.53 -12.22
N ALA A 52 1.04 -6.69 -13.55
CA ALA A 52 0.66 -5.63 -14.47
C ALA A 52 -0.79 -5.17 -14.22
N PHE A 53 -1.71 -6.11 -13.99
CA PHE A 53 -3.09 -5.79 -13.65
C PHE A 53 -3.20 -5.04 -12.32
N LEU A 54 -2.53 -5.49 -11.26
CA LEU A 54 -2.55 -4.82 -9.96
C LEU A 54 -1.94 -3.42 -10.03
N ASN A 55 -0.84 -3.23 -10.78
CA ASN A 55 -0.24 -1.91 -11.01
C ASN A 55 -1.23 -0.97 -11.71
N CYS A 56 -1.91 -1.43 -12.77
CA CYS A 56 -2.95 -0.64 -13.44
C CYS A 56 -4.13 -0.32 -12.52
N LEU A 57 -4.55 -1.27 -11.68
CA LEU A 57 -5.64 -1.05 -10.73
C LEU A 57 -5.28 0.06 -9.73
N GLU A 58 -4.11 -0.03 -9.12
CA GLU A 58 -3.60 0.98 -8.19
C GLU A 58 -3.40 2.34 -8.85
N LEU A 59 -2.84 2.36 -10.07
CA LEU A 59 -2.66 3.58 -10.86
C LEU A 59 -4.02 4.21 -11.16
N GLY A 60 -4.94 3.48 -11.78
CA GLY A 60 -6.25 3.96 -12.21
C GLY A 60 -7.11 4.48 -11.05
N LEU A 61 -7.08 3.77 -9.92
CA LEU A 61 -7.84 4.17 -8.74
C LEU A 61 -7.14 5.22 -7.88
N SER A 62 -5.86 5.53 -8.14
CA SER A 62 -5.02 6.42 -7.31
C SER A 62 -4.94 5.94 -5.85
N VAL A 63 -4.62 4.67 -5.67
CA VAL A 63 -4.61 4.02 -4.35
C VAL A 63 -3.45 3.03 -4.28
N ALA A 64 -3.01 2.71 -3.06
CA ALA A 64 -2.22 1.49 -2.86
C ALA A 64 -3.11 0.39 -2.27
N LEU A 65 -3.08 -0.82 -2.85
CA LEU A 65 -3.93 -1.91 -2.36
C LEU A 65 -3.40 -2.45 -1.04
N THR A 66 -4.28 -2.62 -0.05
CA THR A 66 -4.02 -3.41 1.17
C THR A 66 -3.74 -4.88 0.83
N GLN A 67 -3.15 -5.64 1.77
CA GLN A 67 -2.88 -7.08 1.54
C GLN A 67 -4.19 -7.84 1.28
N GLU A 68 -5.25 -7.53 2.03
CA GLU A 68 -6.58 -8.12 1.84
C GLU A 68 -7.11 -7.86 0.41
N GLU A 69 -6.98 -6.63 -0.10
CA GLU A 69 -7.41 -6.28 -1.46
C GLU A 69 -6.56 -6.97 -2.54
N GLN A 70 -5.25 -7.07 -2.34
CA GLN A 70 -4.35 -7.80 -3.26
C GLN A 70 -4.70 -9.28 -3.33
N GLU A 71 -4.98 -9.90 -2.18
CA GLU A 71 -5.37 -11.32 -2.09
C GLU A 71 -6.75 -11.56 -2.71
N ALA A 72 -7.72 -10.66 -2.46
CA ALA A 72 -9.04 -10.73 -3.06
C ALA A 72 -8.98 -10.56 -4.59
N ALA A 73 -8.23 -9.58 -5.09
CA ALA A 73 -8.00 -9.38 -6.52
C ALA A 73 -7.29 -10.59 -7.14
N ARG A 74 -6.30 -11.18 -6.46
CA ARG A 74 -5.63 -12.40 -6.92
C ARG A 74 -6.61 -13.57 -7.04
N ALA A 75 -7.42 -13.81 -6.02
CA ALA A 75 -8.39 -14.90 -6.02
C ALA A 75 -9.40 -14.72 -7.16
N ALA A 76 -9.96 -13.52 -7.32
CA ALA A 76 -10.88 -13.19 -8.40
C ALA A 76 -10.26 -13.40 -9.80
N LEU A 77 -9.02 -12.94 -10.00
CA LEU A 77 -8.30 -13.11 -11.26
C LEU A 77 -8.11 -14.60 -11.61
N MET A 78 -7.78 -15.42 -10.61
CA MET A 78 -7.60 -16.86 -10.80
C MET A 78 -8.93 -17.55 -11.14
N GLU A 79 -10.02 -17.19 -10.47
CA GLU A 79 -11.36 -17.72 -10.74
C GLU A 79 -11.85 -17.35 -12.15
N GLU A 80 -11.65 -16.09 -12.55
CA GLU A 80 -11.99 -15.61 -13.89
C GLU A 80 -11.12 -16.26 -14.96
N TYR A 81 -9.84 -16.51 -14.68
CA TYR A 81 -8.99 -17.25 -15.61
C TYR A 81 -9.49 -18.67 -15.85
N LEU A 82 -9.96 -19.35 -14.80
CA LEU A 82 -10.49 -20.70 -14.93
C LEU A 82 -11.82 -20.73 -15.71
N SER A 83 -12.58 -19.64 -15.71
CA SER A 83 -13.92 -19.55 -16.31
C SER A 83 -13.93 -18.92 -17.72
N HIS A 84 -13.09 -17.90 -17.95
CA HIS A 84 -13.09 -17.02 -19.13
C HIS A 84 -11.68 -16.86 -19.73
N LYS A 85 -10.87 -17.92 -19.65
CA LYS A 85 -9.43 -17.94 -19.93
C LYS A 85 -8.94 -17.04 -21.07
N MET A 86 -9.41 -17.26 -22.30
CA MET A 86 -8.87 -16.58 -23.48
C MET A 86 -9.20 -15.08 -23.47
N GLU A 87 -10.43 -14.72 -23.14
CA GLU A 87 -10.88 -13.33 -23.03
C GLU A 87 -10.09 -12.59 -21.95
N LEU A 88 -9.91 -13.22 -20.77
CA LEU A 88 -9.11 -12.61 -19.70
C LEU A 88 -7.66 -12.40 -20.12
N LEU A 89 -7.03 -13.39 -20.78
CA LEU A 89 -5.65 -13.28 -21.21
C LEU A 89 -5.44 -12.16 -22.23
N ASP A 90 -6.39 -11.93 -23.13
CA ASP A 90 -6.34 -10.82 -24.09
C ASP A 90 -6.46 -9.48 -23.35
N SER A 91 -7.41 -9.36 -22.41
CA SER A 91 -7.54 -8.18 -21.53
C SER A 91 -6.27 -7.91 -20.71
N LEU A 92 -5.61 -8.96 -20.20
CA LEU A 92 -4.35 -8.83 -19.46
C LEU A 92 -3.18 -8.40 -20.34
N ARG A 93 -3.15 -8.77 -21.63
CA ARG A 93 -2.15 -8.25 -22.58
C ARG A 93 -2.37 -6.77 -22.86
N GLU A 94 -3.61 -6.32 -23.02
CA GLU A 94 -3.89 -4.89 -23.18
C GLU A 94 -3.55 -4.09 -21.91
N THR A 95 -3.86 -4.65 -20.74
CA THR A 95 -3.47 -4.05 -19.45
C THR A 95 -1.95 -3.93 -19.32
N ARG A 96 -1.20 -4.95 -19.77
CA ARG A 96 0.28 -4.91 -19.80
C ARG A 96 0.80 -3.78 -20.67
N LYS A 97 0.23 -3.58 -21.87
CA LYS A 97 0.62 -2.47 -22.77
C LYS A 97 0.37 -1.11 -22.13
N LEU A 98 -0.79 -0.91 -21.51
CA LEU A 98 -1.12 0.33 -20.80
C LEU A 98 -0.14 0.61 -19.65
N TRP A 99 0.26 -0.44 -18.91
CA TRP A 99 1.28 -0.31 -17.87
C TRP A 99 2.63 0.13 -18.44
N ASP A 100 3.10 -0.54 -19.50
CA ASP A 100 4.37 -0.20 -20.15
C ASP A 100 4.35 1.22 -20.75
N GLU A 101 3.22 1.64 -21.33
CA GLU A 101 3.02 3.02 -21.82
C GLU A 101 3.09 4.03 -20.67
N SER A 102 2.50 3.70 -19.51
CA SER A 102 2.50 4.58 -18.34
C SER A 102 3.88 4.81 -17.74
N GLY A 103 4.74 3.77 -17.74
CA GLY A 103 6.12 3.83 -17.27
C GLY A 103 7.01 4.68 -18.17
N ASN A 104 6.77 4.66 -19.49
CA ASN A 104 7.53 5.44 -20.48
C ASN A 104 6.97 6.85 -20.74
N SER A 105 5.89 7.22 -20.06
CA SER A 105 5.18 8.48 -20.27
C SER A 105 5.64 9.58 -19.32
N ASN A 106 5.58 10.83 -19.80
CA ASN A 106 5.69 12.01 -18.95
C ASN A 106 4.47 12.14 -17.98
N PRO A 107 4.52 13.02 -16.96
CA PRO A 107 3.45 13.12 -15.97
C PRO A 107 2.06 13.45 -16.53
N GLU A 108 1.97 14.29 -17.57
CA GLU A 108 0.69 14.65 -18.19
C GLU A 108 0.05 13.45 -18.91
N SER A 109 0.85 12.75 -19.72
CA SER A 109 0.42 11.55 -20.44
C SER A 109 0.06 10.42 -19.47
N ARG A 110 0.83 10.23 -18.40
CA ARG A 110 0.50 9.28 -17.33
C ARG A 110 -0.84 9.60 -16.67
N GLY A 111 -1.15 10.89 -16.47
CA GLY A 111 -2.46 11.34 -15.98
C GLY A 111 -3.62 11.07 -16.95
N LYS A 112 -3.38 11.03 -18.27
CA LYS A 112 -4.37 10.61 -19.28
C LYS A 112 -4.58 9.10 -19.23
N ILE A 113 -3.49 8.31 -19.24
CA ILE A 113 -3.53 6.84 -19.14
C ILE A 113 -4.26 6.41 -17.86
N ARG A 114 -3.97 7.05 -16.72
CA ARG A 114 -4.68 6.81 -15.47
C ARG A 114 -6.20 6.92 -15.61
N ARG A 115 -6.68 7.98 -16.27
CA ARG A 115 -8.12 8.20 -16.49
C ARG A 115 -8.71 7.10 -17.38
N ILE A 116 -8.02 6.74 -18.46
CA ILE A 116 -8.44 5.64 -19.35
C ILE A 116 -8.60 4.33 -18.56
N ILE A 117 -7.60 3.98 -17.74
CA ILE A 117 -7.64 2.78 -16.90
C ILE A 117 -8.81 2.87 -15.92
N ARG A 118 -8.96 4.00 -15.22
CA ARG A 118 -10.05 4.20 -14.25
C ARG A 118 -11.42 4.01 -14.90
N ASP A 119 -11.66 4.68 -16.02
CA ASP A 119 -12.95 4.67 -16.70
C ASP A 119 -13.26 3.26 -17.22
N SER A 120 -12.25 2.56 -17.76
CA SER A 120 -12.38 1.16 -18.19
C SER A 120 -12.74 0.23 -17.01
N LEU A 121 -12.05 0.35 -15.87
CA LEU A 121 -12.37 -0.45 -14.67
C LEU A 121 -13.80 -0.19 -14.18
N LEU A 122 -14.24 1.08 -14.19
CA LEU A 122 -15.59 1.44 -13.78
C LEU A 122 -16.64 0.90 -14.76
N GLU A 123 -16.40 1.01 -16.06
CA GLU A 123 -17.29 0.49 -17.09
C GLU A 123 -17.45 -1.03 -16.99
N GLU A 124 -16.35 -1.78 -16.81
CA GLU A 124 -16.38 -3.23 -16.64
C GLU A 124 -17.16 -3.65 -15.39
N THR A 125 -17.00 -2.92 -14.28
CA THR A 125 -17.77 -3.21 -13.04
C THR A 125 -19.28 -3.02 -13.19
N GLN A 126 -19.71 -2.18 -14.14
CA GLN A 126 -21.11 -1.93 -14.47
C GLN A 126 -21.65 -2.97 -15.46
N LYS A 127 -20.87 -3.32 -16.49
CA LYS A 127 -21.26 -4.31 -17.51
C LYS A 127 -21.36 -5.71 -16.94
N PHE A 128 -20.40 -6.10 -16.10
CA PHE A 128 -20.29 -7.46 -15.58
C PHE A 128 -20.31 -7.46 -14.07
N PRO A 129 -21.46 -7.16 -13.44
CA PRO A 129 -21.50 -6.94 -12.01
C PRO A 129 -21.25 -8.22 -11.20
N ASP A 130 -21.48 -9.40 -11.77
CA ASP A 130 -21.38 -10.67 -11.04
C ASP A 130 -19.97 -11.27 -11.02
N LEU A 131 -19.05 -10.74 -11.83
CA LEU A 131 -17.65 -11.16 -11.84
C LEU A 131 -16.98 -10.91 -10.49
N GLY A 132 -16.07 -11.81 -10.12
CA GLY A 132 -15.31 -11.73 -8.87
C GLY A 132 -14.54 -10.40 -8.78
N MET A 133 -13.86 -10.02 -9.87
CA MET A 133 -13.07 -8.80 -9.94
C MET A 133 -13.95 -7.55 -9.85
N SER A 134 -15.12 -7.56 -10.48
CA SER A 134 -16.09 -6.48 -10.36
C SER A 134 -16.55 -6.27 -8.92
N LYS A 135 -16.77 -7.36 -8.17
CA LYS A 135 -17.11 -7.30 -6.74
C LYS A 135 -15.95 -6.72 -5.90
N VAL A 136 -14.72 -7.16 -6.18
CA VAL A 136 -13.50 -6.63 -5.53
C VAL A 136 -13.35 -5.12 -5.77
N LEU A 137 -13.41 -4.69 -7.04
CA LEU A 137 -13.30 -3.28 -7.43
C LEU A 137 -14.39 -2.42 -6.77
N ARG A 138 -15.64 -2.88 -6.76
CA ARG A 138 -16.72 -2.14 -6.08
C ARG A 138 -16.50 -2.04 -4.58
N LYS A 139 -15.95 -3.08 -3.93
CA LYS A 139 -15.60 -3.01 -2.50
C LYS A 139 -14.51 -1.96 -2.27
N ILE A 140 -13.44 -1.98 -3.08
CA ILE A 140 -12.36 -0.97 -3.02
C ILE A 140 -12.93 0.44 -3.19
N LEU A 141 -13.76 0.66 -4.22
CA LEU A 141 -14.39 1.95 -4.49
C LEU A 141 -15.35 2.38 -3.38
N LYS A 142 -16.10 1.45 -2.80
CA LYS A 142 -16.99 1.73 -1.67
C LYS A 142 -16.18 2.16 -0.45
N ASP A 143 -15.15 1.39 -0.08
CA ASP A 143 -14.31 1.67 1.07
C ASP A 143 -13.52 2.98 0.87
N ALA A 144 -13.13 3.29 -0.37
CA ALA A 144 -12.52 4.57 -0.77
C ALA A 144 -13.51 5.74 -0.87
N ASN A 145 -14.82 5.51 -0.68
CA ASN A 145 -15.87 6.54 -0.62
C ASN A 145 -16.50 6.64 0.79
N ASP A 146 -16.35 5.61 1.62
CA ASP A 146 -16.81 5.60 3.01
C ASP A 146 -15.89 6.45 3.90
N ALA A 147 -16.29 7.70 4.14
CA ALA A 147 -15.58 8.61 5.04
C ALA A 147 -15.80 8.16 6.49
N VAL A 148 -14.71 7.79 7.17
CA VAL A 148 -14.74 7.55 8.61
C VAL A 148 -14.59 8.88 9.37
N VAL A 149 -13.76 9.79 8.83
CA VAL A 149 -13.67 11.17 9.32
C VAL A 149 -13.79 12.16 8.15
N PRO A 150 -14.84 13.02 8.15
CA PRO A 150 -15.01 14.04 7.11
C PRO A 150 -14.04 15.21 7.31
N GLY A 151 -13.72 15.95 6.23
CA GLY A 151 -12.86 17.14 6.24
C GLY A 151 -11.78 17.09 5.15
N SER A 152 -10.83 18.02 5.21
CA SER A 152 -9.70 18.10 4.26
C SER A 152 -8.36 17.88 4.99
N PRO A 153 -7.62 16.79 4.72
CA PRO A 153 -8.02 15.66 3.88
C PRO A 153 -9.08 14.79 4.57
N ARG A 154 -9.84 14.08 3.74
CA ARG A 154 -10.84 13.11 4.19
C ARG A 154 -10.11 11.83 4.58
N ILE A 155 -10.48 11.22 5.70
CA ILE A 155 -9.93 9.91 6.09
C ILE A 155 -11.03 8.87 5.88
N ASP A 156 -10.73 7.90 5.02
CA ASP A 156 -11.65 6.84 4.63
C ASP A 156 -11.34 5.50 5.32
N ARG A 157 -12.20 4.51 5.09
CA ARG A 157 -12.07 3.17 5.68
C ARG A 157 -10.77 2.48 5.25
N ARG A 158 -10.27 2.79 4.06
CA ARG A 158 -9.06 2.17 3.50
C ARG A 158 -7.81 2.72 4.14
N ALA A 159 -7.74 4.02 4.38
CA ALA A 159 -6.67 4.66 5.14
C ALA A 159 -6.51 4.00 6.53
N PHE A 160 -7.62 3.77 7.24
CA PHE A 160 -7.62 3.04 8.51
C PHE A 160 -7.11 1.61 8.38
N SER A 161 -7.62 0.87 7.40
CA SER A 161 -7.23 -0.51 7.16
C SER A 161 -5.75 -0.63 6.84
N ALA A 162 -5.20 0.27 6.02
CA ALA A 162 -3.78 0.31 5.70
C ALA A 162 -2.90 0.70 6.90
N PHE A 163 -3.35 1.64 7.74
CA PHE A 163 -2.65 1.98 8.97
C PHE A 163 -2.56 0.79 9.93
N PHE A 164 -3.67 0.08 10.12
CA PHE A 164 -3.70 -1.13 10.93
C PHE A 164 -2.85 -2.26 10.35
N GLU A 165 -2.81 -2.37 9.02
CA GLU A 165 -1.95 -3.33 8.37
C GLU A 165 -0.46 -3.00 8.55
N LEU A 166 -0.10 -1.71 8.53
CA LEU A 166 1.27 -1.26 8.86
C LEU A 166 1.65 -1.66 10.29
N ILE A 167 0.76 -1.50 11.25
CA ILE A 167 0.98 -1.93 12.64
C ILE A 167 1.17 -3.45 12.69
N GLN A 168 0.31 -4.24 12.04
CA GLN A 168 0.42 -5.70 12.00
C GLN A 168 1.74 -6.14 11.36
N MET A 169 2.18 -5.47 10.30
CA MET A 169 3.50 -5.70 9.69
C MET A 169 4.62 -5.45 10.70
N CYS A 170 4.58 -4.35 11.45
CA CYS A 170 5.60 -4.02 12.46
C CYS A 170 5.58 -4.99 13.64
N LEU A 171 4.40 -5.48 14.06
CA LEU A 171 4.29 -6.53 15.07
C LEU A 171 4.88 -7.86 14.59
N ARG A 172 4.68 -8.23 13.31
CA ARG A 172 5.34 -9.40 12.72
C ARG A 172 6.88 -9.26 12.75
N LEU A 173 7.40 -8.06 12.52
CA LEU A 173 8.84 -7.77 12.62
C LEU A 173 9.38 -7.83 14.06
N ARG A 174 8.55 -7.48 15.04
CA ARG A 174 8.88 -7.52 16.48
C ARG A 174 8.88 -8.96 17.01
N ASP A 175 7.76 -9.65 16.82
CA ASP A 175 7.46 -10.90 17.53
C ASP A 175 7.74 -12.15 16.69
N LYS A 176 8.07 -11.98 15.39
CA LYS A 176 8.26 -13.06 14.40
C LYS A 176 7.05 -14.01 14.29
N ARG A 177 5.86 -13.54 14.69
CA ARG A 177 4.60 -14.29 14.66
C ARG A 177 3.60 -13.62 13.74
N VAL A 178 2.70 -14.41 13.16
CA VAL A 178 1.56 -13.88 12.43
C VAL A 178 0.60 -13.25 13.42
N VAL A 179 0.43 -11.93 13.33
CA VAL A 179 -0.61 -11.22 14.09
C VAL A 179 -1.88 -11.16 13.27
N THR A 180 -2.94 -11.72 13.82
CA THR A 180 -4.32 -11.58 13.34
C THR A 180 -5.14 -10.97 14.47
N TRP A 181 -5.93 -9.95 14.15
CA TRP A 181 -6.87 -9.37 15.09
C TRP A 181 -8.26 -9.86 14.75
N ASP A 182 -8.99 -10.33 15.76
CA ASP A 182 -10.42 -10.55 15.60
C ASP A 182 -11.16 -9.21 15.43
N GLU A 183 -12.43 -9.31 15.03
CA GLU A 183 -13.27 -8.15 14.76
C GLU A 183 -13.40 -7.25 16.00
N ARG A 184 -13.50 -7.85 17.18
CA ARG A 184 -13.65 -7.10 18.44
C ARG A 184 -12.41 -6.25 18.72
N LYS A 185 -11.21 -6.82 18.57
CA LYS A 185 -9.94 -6.11 18.74
C LYS A 185 -9.78 -5.04 17.66
N ARG A 186 -10.15 -5.32 16.41
CA ARG A 186 -10.13 -4.34 15.31
C ARG A 186 -11.02 -3.13 15.60
N ILE A 187 -12.27 -3.34 16.00
CA ILE A 187 -13.21 -2.26 16.37
C ILE A 187 -12.69 -1.44 17.56
N GLY A 188 -12.10 -2.12 18.57
CA GLY A 188 -11.51 -1.44 19.73
C GLY A 188 -10.36 -0.52 19.34
N LEU A 189 -9.42 -1.00 18.51
CA LEU A 189 -8.30 -0.22 17.99
C LEU A 189 -8.78 0.93 17.09
N GLU A 190 -9.79 0.69 16.25
CA GLU A 190 -10.41 1.73 15.43
C GLU A 190 -11.01 2.85 16.29
N SER A 191 -11.74 2.49 17.34
CA SER A 191 -12.35 3.45 18.26
C SER A 191 -11.29 4.31 18.97
N GLN A 192 -10.18 3.70 19.40
CA GLN A 192 -9.05 4.43 19.99
C GLN A 192 -8.42 5.40 19.00
N LEU A 193 -8.17 4.97 17.75
CA LEU A 193 -7.61 5.86 16.73
C LEU A 193 -8.57 7.02 16.42
N LEU A 194 -9.88 6.76 16.32
CA LEU A 194 -10.88 7.79 16.07
C LEU A 194 -10.90 8.88 17.14
N GLN A 195 -10.71 8.51 18.41
CA GLN A 195 -10.63 9.46 19.52
C GLN A 195 -9.41 10.39 19.43
N ARG A 196 -8.33 9.94 18.78
CA ARG A 196 -7.09 10.72 18.62
C ARG A 196 -7.16 11.71 17.46
N ILE A 197 -7.96 11.44 16.43
CA ILE A 197 -7.99 12.24 15.19
C ILE A 197 -8.28 13.73 15.40
N PRO A 198 -9.25 14.15 16.24
CA PRO A 198 -9.51 15.57 16.49
C PRO A 198 -8.30 16.34 17.04
N GLY A 199 -7.35 15.67 17.70
CA GLY A 199 -6.13 16.26 18.25
C GLY A 199 -4.92 16.21 17.32
N LEU A 200 -5.04 15.64 16.12
CA LEU A 200 -3.93 15.55 15.18
C LEU A 200 -3.62 16.91 14.53
N SER A 201 -2.33 17.16 14.25
CA SER A 201 -1.93 18.27 13.40
C SER A 201 -2.42 18.07 11.96
N PRO A 202 -2.45 19.13 11.12
CA PRO A 202 -2.76 19.00 9.70
C PRO A 202 -1.88 17.97 8.99
N GLU A 203 -0.60 17.92 9.32
CA GLU A 203 0.37 16.95 8.78
C GLU A 203 0.05 15.53 9.23
N GLY A 204 -0.32 15.34 10.51
CA GLY A 204 -0.72 14.03 11.02
C GLY A 204 -2.00 13.52 10.37
N ARG A 205 -2.97 14.41 10.15
CA ARG A 205 -4.19 14.11 9.42
C ARG A 205 -3.91 13.73 7.97
N LYS A 206 -3.02 14.46 7.29
CA LYS A 206 -2.59 14.18 5.92
C LYS A 206 -1.85 12.86 5.81
N TRP A 207 -0.98 12.56 6.76
CA TRP A 207 -0.28 11.29 6.82
C TRP A 207 -1.26 10.13 6.94
N LEU A 208 -2.23 10.23 7.86
CA LEU A 208 -3.22 9.17 8.07
C LEU A 208 -4.11 8.97 6.83
N ALA A 209 -4.54 10.04 6.17
CA ALA A 209 -5.31 9.95 4.92
C ALA A 209 -4.57 9.25 3.76
N ASN A 210 -3.24 9.16 3.85
CA ASN A 210 -2.35 8.53 2.87
C ASN A 210 -1.65 7.28 3.45
N ALA A 211 -2.17 6.69 4.52
CA ALA A 211 -1.56 5.54 5.17
C ALA A 211 -1.41 4.32 4.24
N ASP A 212 -2.28 4.18 3.24
CA ASP A 212 -2.17 3.16 2.18
C ASP A 212 -0.86 3.28 1.40
N PHE A 213 -0.50 4.49 0.98
CA PHE A 213 0.76 4.74 0.28
C PHE A 213 1.96 4.55 1.20
N HIS A 214 1.94 5.09 2.42
CA HIS A 214 3.04 4.91 3.37
C HIS A 214 3.32 3.43 3.66
N ARG A 215 2.28 2.64 3.92
CA ARG A 215 2.38 1.19 4.14
C ARG A 215 2.92 0.49 2.90
N SER A 216 2.45 0.86 1.70
CA SER A 216 2.89 0.28 0.44
C SER A 216 4.38 0.53 0.16
N MET A 217 4.84 1.77 0.32
CA MET A 217 6.25 2.11 0.15
C MET A 217 7.15 1.28 1.06
N ILE A 218 6.79 1.19 2.34
CA ILE A 218 7.57 0.39 3.30
C ILE A 218 7.58 -1.07 2.83
N SER A 219 6.42 -1.64 2.48
CA SER A 219 6.32 -3.05 2.08
C SER A 219 7.08 -3.37 0.79
N ARG A 220 7.14 -2.44 -0.17
CA ARG A 220 7.80 -2.64 -1.47
C ARG A 220 9.30 -2.48 -1.35
N ASN A 221 9.74 -1.36 -0.77
CA ASN A 221 11.15 -1.08 -0.54
C ASN A 221 11.79 -2.14 0.37
N TRP A 222 11.02 -2.74 1.31
CA TRP A 222 11.53 -3.80 2.18
C TRP A 222 12.24 -4.94 1.44
N ARG A 223 11.86 -5.23 0.19
CA ARG A 223 12.48 -6.31 -0.59
C ARG A 223 13.89 -5.95 -1.03
N GLU A 224 14.11 -4.69 -1.38
CA GLU A 224 15.30 -4.17 -2.06
C GLU A 224 16.37 -3.65 -1.10
N ILE A 225 15.98 -3.28 0.13
CA ILE A 225 16.89 -2.80 1.16
C ILE A 225 17.94 -3.89 1.49
N SER A 226 19.20 -3.47 1.66
CA SER A 226 20.30 -4.35 2.05
C SER A 226 20.08 -4.98 3.43
N ALA A 227 20.80 -6.07 3.73
CA ALA A 227 20.65 -6.75 5.03
C ALA A 227 21.00 -5.84 6.23
N ASP A 228 22.03 -5.00 6.08
CA ASP A 228 22.50 -4.10 7.14
C ASP A 228 21.52 -2.95 7.40
N GLU A 229 20.95 -2.37 6.35
CA GLU A 229 19.94 -1.31 6.47
C GLU A 229 18.59 -1.85 6.96
N LYS A 230 18.23 -3.09 6.59
CA LYS A 230 17.00 -3.76 7.02
C LYS A 230 16.89 -3.79 8.55
N GLU A 231 17.97 -4.09 9.26
CA GLU A 231 17.93 -4.16 10.73
C GLU A 231 17.70 -2.79 11.37
N THR A 232 18.30 -1.73 10.82
CA THR A 232 18.11 -0.35 11.28
C THR A 232 16.65 0.08 11.06
N ILE A 233 16.12 -0.14 9.86
CA ILE A 233 14.74 0.20 9.52
C ILE A 233 13.75 -0.66 10.32
N ARG A 234 14.07 -1.94 10.55
CA ARG A 234 13.28 -2.84 11.41
C ARG A 234 13.07 -2.25 12.80
N LYS A 235 14.16 -1.84 13.45
CA LYS A 235 14.10 -1.25 14.80
C LYS A 235 13.25 0.00 14.82
N PHE A 236 13.49 0.92 13.88
CA PHE A 236 12.70 2.14 13.75
C PHE A 236 11.20 1.84 13.61
N LEU A 237 10.83 0.91 12.71
CA LEU A 237 9.44 0.54 12.46
C LEU A 237 8.76 -0.04 13.70
N ILE A 238 9.47 -0.89 14.43
CA ILE A 238 8.97 -1.50 15.67
C ILE A 238 8.76 -0.44 16.76
N GLU A 239 9.75 0.41 16.99
CA GLU A 239 9.70 1.48 18.00
C GLU A 239 8.57 2.47 17.71
N THR A 240 8.30 2.74 16.42
CA THR A 240 7.29 3.71 16.00
C THR A 240 5.87 3.13 15.99
N PHE A 241 5.68 1.94 15.40
CA PHE A 241 4.34 1.41 15.07
C PHE A 241 3.96 0.16 15.84
N ALA A 242 4.89 -0.47 16.57
CA ALA A 242 4.60 -1.61 17.44
C ALA A 242 5.03 -1.38 18.90
N PRO A 243 4.78 -0.20 19.51
CA PRO A 243 5.07 0.01 20.91
C PRO A 243 4.25 -0.94 21.78
N GLN A 244 4.92 -1.60 22.71
CA GLN A 244 4.30 -2.65 23.53
C GLN A 244 3.22 -2.07 24.45
N ALA A 245 2.07 -2.75 24.54
CA ALA A 245 1.07 -2.46 25.55
C ALA A 245 1.46 -3.12 26.88
N GLU A 246 1.24 -2.44 28.00
CA GLU A 246 1.51 -3.00 29.33
C GLU A 246 0.74 -4.30 29.54
N GLY A 247 1.45 -5.36 29.93
CA GLY A 247 0.84 -6.65 30.29
C GLY A 247 0.36 -7.54 29.12
N GLU A 248 0.50 -7.12 27.86
CA GLU A 248 0.14 -7.94 26.69
C GLU A 248 1.34 -8.17 25.76
N GLU A 249 1.84 -9.41 25.67
CA GLU A 249 2.96 -9.78 24.78
C GLU A 249 2.70 -9.43 23.30
N SER A 250 1.43 -9.50 22.86
CA SER A 250 1.00 -9.16 21.50
C SER A 250 0.14 -7.89 21.42
N GLY A 251 0.17 -7.08 22.48
CA GLY A 251 -0.52 -5.80 22.53
C GLY A 251 0.25 -4.71 21.80
N VAL A 252 -0.49 -3.75 21.25
CA VAL A 252 0.05 -2.48 20.74
C VAL A 252 -0.63 -1.34 21.48
N ASN A 253 0.15 -0.38 21.96
CA ASN A 253 -0.38 0.83 22.56
C ASN A 253 -0.49 1.92 21.50
N LEU A 254 -1.69 2.16 20.97
CA LEU A 254 -1.89 3.15 19.92
C LEU A 254 -1.52 4.57 20.37
N ASP A 255 -1.69 4.91 21.64
CA ASP A 255 -1.41 6.25 22.15
C ASP A 255 0.06 6.64 22.03
N LEU A 256 0.95 5.64 21.98
CA LEU A 256 2.39 5.83 21.83
C LEU A 256 2.85 5.95 20.37
N ILE A 257 1.99 5.63 19.39
CA ILE A 257 2.35 5.74 17.96
C ILE A 257 2.24 7.22 17.54
N PRO A 258 3.35 7.90 17.16
CA PRO A 258 3.29 9.28 16.70
C PRO A 258 2.55 9.40 15.36
N ILE A 259 1.70 10.42 15.23
CA ILE A 259 0.98 10.73 13.98
C ILE A 259 1.11 12.25 13.73
N PRO A 260 1.89 12.70 12.73
CA PRO A 260 2.62 11.87 11.77
C PRO A 260 3.85 11.22 12.44
N PRO A 261 4.24 10.01 12.01
CA PRO A 261 5.48 9.40 12.43
C PRO A 261 6.68 10.11 11.77
N PRO A 262 7.90 9.94 12.31
CA PRO A 262 9.09 10.43 11.63
C PRO A 262 9.23 9.77 10.25
N THR A 263 9.61 10.55 9.25
CA THR A 263 9.69 10.10 7.85
C THR A 263 10.80 9.08 7.66
N ILE A 264 10.45 7.88 7.18
CA ILE A 264 11.42 6.84 6.77
C ILE A 264 11.70 6.95 5.27
N PHE A 265 10.63 7.01 4.49
CA PHE A 265 10.66 7.10 3.04
C PHE A 265 9.92 8.36 2.62
N GLN A 266 10.53 9.14 1.74
CA GLN A 266 9.82 10.22 1.08
C GLN A 266 8.70 9.60 0.24
N LEU A 267 7.51 10.20 0.29
CA LEU A 267 6.50 9.90 -0.72
C LEU A 267 7.11 10.23 -2.08
N PRO A 268 6.82 9.47 -3.15
CA PRO A 268 7.23 9.83 -4.49
C PRO A 268 6.76 11.25 -4.82
N THR A 269 7.33 11.89 -5.84
CA THR A 269 6.90 13.22 -6.30
C THR A 269 6.27 13.21 -7.70
N ASP A 270 5.98 12.02 -8.25
CA ASP A 270 5.24 11.80 -9.52
C ASP A 270 3.83 11.10 -9.49
N LEU A 271 3.50 10.30 -8.48
CA LEU A 271 2.16 9.79 -8.12
C LEU A 271 1.13 10.88 -7.68
N PRO A 272 -0.19 10.64 -7.71
CA PRO A 272 -1.15 11.67 -7.31
C PRO A 272 -1.36 11.75 -5.78
N TRP A 273 -0.31 11.96 -4.95
CA TRP A 273 -0.52 12.21 -3.50
C TRP A 273 -1.11 13.59 -3.20
N GLU A 274 -0.99 14.55 -4.14
CA GLU A 274 -1.46 15.92 -3.95
C GLU A 274 -2.99 16.05 -4.00
N PHE A 275 -3.72 14.95 -4.28
CA PHE A 275 -5.15 14.98 -4.58
C PHE A 275 -6.03 14.15 -3.63
N ARG A 276 -5.62 13.96 -2.36
CA ARG A 276 -6.55 13.60 -1.27
C ARG A 276 -6.62 14.70 -0.22
#